data_AF-A0A7W5ASD0-F1
#
_entry.id   AF-A0A7W5ASD0-F1
#
_cell.length_a   1.000
_cell.length_b   1.000
_cell.length_c   1.000
_cell.angle_alpha   90.00
_cell.angle_beta   90.00
_cell.angle_gamma   90.00
#
_symmetry.space_group_name_H-M   'P 1'
#
loop_
_entity.id
_entity.type
_entity.pdbx_description
1 polymer ?
#
loop_
_entity_poly.entity_id
_entity_poly.type
_entity_poly.pdbx_seq_one_letter_code
_entity_poly.pdbx_strand_id
1 'polypeptide(L)'
;MTRTLRGIADWSELGPLEDWPDVCAFVTDGEPDWEAAAYLRSGTAFAWRQTPYRCTLCGLPNGQAVLTDGRQYVWLEGLAHYVEAHGVHLPVRWEGTAGPVDVSWFEDALMNTGEVTVDQTWWRSQARDVATHLPGCWRSPVRRAWNLPRFADIWVDGVPAGDVATMARLRRLFGADWLFSGLRDRIAGQPFLAVTAGDPAEFNRVTDLRDYLFYDTPDGLLSVKPDA
;
A
#
# COMPACT_ATOMS: atom_id res chain seq x y z
N MET A 1 27.54 18.23 20.96
CA MET A 1 26.23 18.91 20.90
C MET A 1 25.26 17.92 20.31
N THR A 2 24.15 17.62 20.98
CA THR A 2 23.13 16.72 20.44
C THR A 2 22.36 17.43 19.32
N ARG A 3 22.19 16.75 18.18
CA ARG A 3 21.37 17.20 17.06
C ARG A 3 20.01 16.50 17.12
N THR A 4 18.94 17.25 16.98
CA THR A 4 17.57 16.70 16.94
C THR A 4 16.98 16.87 15.56
N LEU A 5 16.61 15.75 14.93
CA LEU A 5 15.93 15.69 13.64
C LEU A 5 14.44 15.47 13.87
N ARG A 6 13.60 15.94 12.95
CA ARG A 6 12.16 15.74 13.00
C ARG A 6 11.78 14.44 12.31
N GLY A 7 11.14 13.52 13.02
CA GLY A 7 10.48 12.36 12.42
C GLY A 7 9.15 12.79 11.83
N ILE A 8 8.97 12.66 10.51
CA ILE A 8 7.78 13.14 9.80
C ILE A 8 7.00 12.00 9.14
N ALA A 9 5.71 12.24 8.96
CA ALA A 9 4.79 11.38 8.21
C ALA A 9 4.74 9.91 8.63
N ASP A 10 4.99 9.64 9.91
CA ASP A 10 4.48 8.44 10.53
C ASP A 10 2.98 8.66 10.79
N TRP A 11 2.16 7.93 10.04
CA TRP A 11 0.70 8.06 10.03
C TRP A 11 0.03 7.11 11.04
N SER A 12 0.81 6.38 11.84
CA SER A 12 0.36 5.32 12.75
C SER A 12 -0.44 4.20 12.05
N GLU A 13 0.24 3.09 11.72
CA GLU A 13 -0.40 1.85 11.24
C GLU A 13 -1.22 1.13 12.33
N LEU A 14 -1.01 1.48 13.61
CA LEU A 14 -1.63 0.82 14.76
C LEU A 14 -3.02 1.36 15.11
N GLY A 15 -3.65 2.09 14.18
CA GLY A 15 -4.96 2.70 14.36
C GLY A 15 -4.89 4.13 14.93
N PRO A 16 -6.05 4.70 15.30
CA PRO A 16 -6.13 6.09 15.71
C PRO A 16 -5.68 6.17 17.16
N LEU A 17 -4.39 6.33 17.36
CA LEU A 17 -3.93 7.04 18.55
C LEU A 17 -4.36 8.50 18.37
N GLU A 18 -5.14 9.03 19.30
CA GLU A 18 -5.85 10.33 19.21
C GLU A 18 -4.92 11.50 18.81
N ASP A 19 -3.61 11.38 19.06
CA ASP A 19 -2.63 12.46 18.88
C ASP A 19 -1.80 12.40 17.59
N TRP A 20 -2.11 11.46 16.67
CA TRP A 20 -1.33 11.31 15.43
C TRP A 20 -2.00 12.00 14.24
N PRO A 21 -1.22 12.70 13.39
CA PRO A 21 -1.77 13.38 12.22
C PRO A 21 -2.45 12.40 11.26
N ASP A 22 -3.63 12.78 10.77
CA ASP A 22 -4.29 12.06 9.71
C ASP A 22 -3.78 12.55 8.36
N VAL A 23 -3.32 11.61 7.52
CA VAL A 23 -2.87 11.88 6.16
C VAL A 23 -3.90 12.63 5.31
N CYS A 24 -5.21 12.40 5.52
CA CYS A 24 -6.26 13.10 4.78
C CYS A 24 -6.25 14.61 5.03
N ALA A 25 -5.73 15.07 6.17
CA ALA A 25 -5.63 16.51 6.47
C ALA A 25 -4.60 17.24 5.61
N PHE A 26 -3.73 16.49 4.92
CA PHE A 26 -2.65 17.01 4.10
C PHE A 26 -2.91 16.85 2.60
N VAL A 27 -3.98 16.17 2.21
CA VAL A 27 -4.34 16.04 0.79
C VAL A 27 -4.94 17.35 0.29
N THR A 28 -4.46 17.81 -0.86
CA THR A 28 -4.95 19.02 -1.52
C THR A 28 -5.40 18.71 -2.95
N ASP A 29 -6.33 19.50 -3.48
CA ASP A 29 -6.83 19.37 -4.86
C ASP A 29 -5.83 19.93 -5.91
N GLY A 30 -4.60 20.24 -5.51
CA GLY A 30 -3.56 20.80 -6.37
C GLY A 30 -2.73 19.74 -7.09
N GLU A 31 -1.85 20.21 -7.97
CA GLU A 31 -0.83 19.36 -8.58
C GLU A 31 0.10 18.76 -7.50
N PRO A 32 0.61 17.53 -7.71
CA PRO A 32 1.62 16.95 -6.84
C PRO A 32 2.84 17.86 -6.69
N ASP A 33 3.36 17.95 -5.47
CA ASP A 33 4.61 18.67 -5.19
C ASP A 33 5.80 17.80 -5.62
N TRP A 34 6.18 17.91 -6.89
CA TRP A 34 7.28 17.13 -7.46
C TRP A 34 8.65 17.47 -6.86
N GLU A 35 8.84 18.67 -6.33
CA GLU A 35 10.08 19.05 -5.64
C GLU A 35 10.18 18.31 -4.30
N ALA A 36 9.09 18.28 -3.53
CA ALA A 36 8.99 17.46 -2.32
C ALA A 36 9.24 15.98 -2.61
N ALA A 37 8.60 15.43 -3.64
CA ALA A 37 8.78 14.04 -4.02
C ALA A 37 10.24 13.71 -4.37
N ALA A 38 10.89 14.57 -5.16
CA ALA A 38 12.30 14.42 -5.51
C ALA A 38 13.22 14.48 -4.29
N TYR A 39 12.98 15.43 -3.38
CA TYR A 39 13.71 15.54 -2.12
C TYR A 39 13.57 14.24 -1.29
N LEU A 40 12.34 13.77 -1.10
CA LEU A 40 12.04 12.58 -0.30
C LEU A 40 12.68 11.30 -0.86
N ARG A 41 12.71 11.15 -2.19
CA ARG A 41 13.38 10.02 -2.85
C ARG A 41 14.90 10.07 -2.76
N SER A 42 15.47 11.26 -2.60
CA SER A 42 16.92 11.45 -2.52
C SER A 42 17.52 11.18 -1.13
N GLY A 43 16.69 10.83 -0.14
CA GLY A 43 17.14 10.54 1.22
C GLY A 43 18.07 9.34 1.30
N THR A 44 18.93 9.33 2.31
CA THR A 44 19.82 8.20 2.58
C THR A 44 19.14 7.21 3.52
N ALA A 45 19.09 5.94 3.14
CA ALA A 45 18.51 4.88 3.97
C ALA A 45 19.42 4.47 5.13
N PHE A 46 18.83 4.15 6.28
CA PHE A 46 19.53 3.62 7.46
C PHE A 46 18.66 2.61 8.22
N ALA A 47 19.29 1.75 9.01
CA ALA A 47 18.63 0.69 9.76
C ALA A 47 18.02 1.21 11.07
N TRP A 48 16.69 1.39 11.09
CA TRP A 48 15.98 1.78 12.32
C TRP A 48 14.69 0.99 12.57
N ARG A 49 13.82 0.88 11.56
CA ARG A 49 12.63 0.02 11.58
C ARG A 49 12.54 -0.72 10.27
N GLN A 50 12.11 -1.98 10.33
CA GLN A 50 11.87 -2.84 9.16
C GLN A 50 10.49 -3.48 9.27
N THR A 51 9.45 -2.66 9.20
CA THR A 51 8.09 -3.16 9.01
C THR A 51 7.68 -2.78 7.58
N PRO A 52 7.14 -3.71 6.77
CA PRO A 52 6.54 -3.35 5.51
C PRO A 52 5.42 -2.34 5.73
N TYR A 53 5.55 -1.16 5.15
CA TYR A 53 4.52 -0.14 5.20
C TYR A 53 3.64 -0.24 3.95
N ARG A 54 2.32 -0.26 4.14
CA ARG A 54 1.37 -0.08 3.03
C ARG A 54 0.87 1.36 3.04
N CYS A 55 0.54 1.89 1.86
CA CYS A 55 -0.08 3.20 1.79
C CYS A 55 -1.46 3.14 2.47
N THR A 56 -1.71 4.01 3.44
CA THR A 56 -2.98 4.06 4.19
C THR A 56 -4.15 4.62 3.38
N LEU A 57 -3.87 5.21 2.21
CA LEU A 57 -4.87 5.75 1.29
C LEU A 57 -5.22 4.76 0.15
N CYS A 58 -4.27 3.97 -0.35
CA CYS A 58 -4.49 3.08 -1.50
C CYS A 58 -4.16 1.60 -1.26
N GLY A 59 -3.50 1.24 -0.17
CA GLY A 59 -3.14 -0.15 0.18
C GLY A 59 -1.95 -0.74 -0.57
N LEU A 60 -1.38 -0.01 -1.55
CA LEU A 60 -0.21 -0.46 -2.30
C LEU A 60 1.02 -0.60 -1.36
N PRO A 61 1.94 -1.54 -1.66
CA PRO A 61 3.23 -1.61 -0.99
C PRO A 61 3.94 -0.25 -1.04
N ASN A 62 4.47 0.21 0.10
CA ASN A 62 4.96 1.58 0.26
C ASN A 62 6.35 1.63 0.94
N GLY A 63 7.24 0.75 0.49
CA GLY A 63 8.62 0.68 0.99
C GLY A 63 8.75 0.06 2.37
N GLN A 64 10.02 -0.15 2.76
CA GLN A 64 10.37 -0.70 4.08
C GLN A 64 11.52 0.09 4.74
N ALA A 65 12.18 0.98 3.99
CA ALA A 65 13.31 1.73 4.51
C ALA A 65 12.87 2.99 5.26
N VAL A 66 13.71 3.40 6.21
CA VAL A 66 13.68 4.73 6.79
C VAL A 66 14.80 5.56 6.17
N LEU A 67 14.46 6.76 5.73
CA LEU A 67 15.33 7.70 5.05
C LEU A 67 15.61 8.93 5.93
N THR A 68 16.75 9.57 5.69
CA THR A 68 17.16 10.81 6.37
C THR A 68 17.93 11.72 5.42
N ASP A 69 17.92 13.03 5.70
CA ASP A 69 18.83 14.02 5.11
C ASP A 69 20.05 14.30 6.01
N GLY A 70 20.11 13.67 7.19
CA GLY A 70 21.17 13.84 8.19
C GLY A 70 21.18 15.22 8.88
N ARG A 71 20.23 16.10 8.56
CA ARG A 71 20.22 17.51 8.97
C ARG A 71 18.95 17.90 9.69
N GLN A 72 17.79 17.63 9.09
CA GLN A 72 16.51 18.15 9.52
C GLN A 72 15.45 17.08 9.72
N TYR A 73 15.42 16.04 8.87
CA TYR A 73 14.27 15.15 8.78
C TYR A 73 14.64 13.66 8.74
N VAL A 74 13.73 12.85 9.28
CA VAL A 74 13.70 11.39 9.13
C VAL A 74 12.30 10.99 8.68
N TRP A 75 12.18 10.15 7.66
CA TRP A 75 10.89 9.76 7.07
C TRP A 75 10.90 8.33 6.54
N LEU A 76 9.72 7.75 6.32
CA LEU A 76 9.60 6.46 5.65
C LEU A 76 9.77 6.63 4.13
N GLU A 77 10.44 5.67 3.49
CA GLU A 77 10.64 5.63 2.03
C GLU A 77 9.34 5.90 1.25
N GLY A 78 8.24 5.30 1.70
CA GLY A 78 6.93 5.46 1.12
C GLY A 78 6.30 6.86 1.21
N LEU A 79 6.93 7.84 1.86
CA LEU A 79 6.39 9.18 1.95
C LEU A 79 6.28 9.86 0.57
N ALA A 80 7.23 9.59 -0.33
CA ALA A 80 7.18 10.13 -1.69
C ALA A 80 5.90 9.72 -2.43
N HIS A 81 5.45 8.47 -2.26
CA HIS A 81 4.22 7.97 -2.89
C HIS A 81 2.98 8.78 -2.48
N TYR A 82 2.88 9.21 -1.23
CA TYR A 82 1.75 10.04 -0.78
C TYR A 82 1.69 11.39 -1.49
N VAL A 83 2.86 12.01 -1.71
CA VAL A 83 2.94 13.30 -2.42
C VAL A 83 2.56 13.11 -3.89
N GLU A 84 3.11 12.09 -4.54
CA GLU A 84 2.96 11.87 -5.99
C GLU A 84 1.58 11.34 -6.38
N ALA A 85 1.09 10.32 -5.67
CA ALA A 85 -0.12 9.59 -6.04
C ALA A 85 -1.38 10.14 -5.37
N HIS A 86 -1.23 10.89 -4.28
CA HIS A 86 -2.35 11.31 -3.44
C HIS A 86 -2.38 12.82 -3.15
N GLY A 87 -1.48 13.62 -3.75
CA GLY A 87 -1.51 15.08 -3.60
C GLY A 87 -1.29 15.54 -2.17
N VAL A 88 -0.56 14.75 -1.35
CA VAL A 88 -0.23 15.12 0.02
C VAL A 88 0.77 16.27 0.01
N HIS A 89 0.41 17.39 0.63
CA HIS A 89 1.26 18.56 0.83
C HIS A 89 1.70 18.64 2.29
N LEU A 90 3.01 18.49 2.51
CA LEU A 90 3.58 18.46 3.85
C LEU A 90 3.88 19.89 4.34
N PRO A 91 3.69 20.19 5.65
CA PRO A 91 3.97 21.51 6.23
C PRO A 91 5.47 21.70 6.52
N VAL A 92 6.30 21.34 5.56
CA VAL A 92 7.76 21.45 5.62
C VAL A 92 8.25 22.18 4.38
N ARG A 93 9.47 22.72 4.47
CA ARG A 93 10.10 23.41 3.36
C ARG A 93 11.27 22.58 2.89
N TRP A 94 11.29 22.31 1.60
CA TRP A 94 12.34 21.55 0.95
C TRP A 94 13.40 22.51 0.40
N GLU A 95 14.66 22.11 0.46
CA GLU A 95 15.75 22.83 -0.17
C GLU A 95 16.57 21.83 -1.01
N GLY A 96 16.34 21.84 -2.32
CA GLY A 96 17.07 20.98 -3.25
C GLY A 96 16.84 19.48 -2.99
N THR A 97 17.93 18.72 -2.82
CA THR A 97 17.92 17.28 -2.51
C THR A 97 18.57 17.02 -1.16
N ALA A 98 18.16 15.97 -0.46
CA ALA A 98 18.64 15.61 0.87
C ALA A 98 20.17 15.40 0.94
N GLY A 99 20.78 14.91 -0.14
CA GLY A 99 22.22 14.66 -0.22
C GLY A 99 22.68 13.42 0.57
N PRO A 100 23.94 12.96 0.35
CA PRO A 100 24.44 11.75 0.99
C PRO A 100 24.73 11.97 2.48
N VAL A 101 24.42 10.94 3.28
CA VAL A 101 24.72 10.88 4.72
C VAL A 101 25.71 9.74 4.98
N ASP A 102 26.68 9.97 5.88
CA ASP A 102 27.50 8.88 6.42
C ASP A 102 26.63 8.01 7.34
N VAL A 103 26.14 6.90 6.80
CA VAL A 103 25.18 6.02 7.47
C VAL A 103 25.78 5.38 8.72
N SER A 104 27.05 4.95 8.66
CA SER A 104 27.70 4.29 9.78
C SER A 104 27.86 5.23 10.97
N TRP A 105 28.29 6.47 10.72
CA TRP A 105 28.30 7.48 11.77
C TRP A 105 26.88 7.81 12.26
N PHE A 106 25.92 7.99 11.35
CA PHE A 106 24.56 8.40 11.71
C PHE A 106 23.85 7.36 12.59
N GLU A 107 24.00 6.07 12.26
CA GLU A 107 23.43 4.97 13.05
C GLU A 107 24.05 4.89 14.44
N ASP A 108 25.38 5.02 14.56
CA ASP A 108 26.06 5.04 15.86
C ASP A 108 25.65 6.27 16.69
N ALA A 109 25.58 7.43 16.04
CA ALA A 109 25.14 8.69 16.61
C ALA A 109 23.70 8.61 17.18
N LEU A 110 22.81 7.93 16.47
CA LEU A 110 21.40 7.79 16.83
C LEU A 110 21.17 6.69 17.88
N MET A 111 21.79 5.52 17.70
CA MET A 111 21.43 4.31 18.45
C MET A 111 22.29 4.08 19.68
N ASN A 112 23.56 4.53 19.65
CA ASN A 112 24.54 4.19 20.68
C ASN A 112 24.99 5.39 21.50
N THR A 113 25.28 6.52 20.86
CA THR A 113 25.88 7.68 21.55
C THR A 113 24.86 8.75 21.96
N GLY A 114 23.70 8.82 21.29
CA GLY A 114 22.70 9.86 21.52
C GLY A 114 23.13 11.24 21.02
N GLU A 115 24.14 11.32 20.15
CA GLU A 115 24.53 12.55 19.46
C GLU A 115 23.45 13.00 18.47
N VAL A 116 22.66 12.06 17.95
CA VAL A 116 21.47 12.32 17.15
C VAL A 116 20.23 11.80 17.89
N THR A 117 19.16 12.58 17.88
CA THR A 117 17.85 12.18 18.41
C THR A 117 16.76 12.49 17.39
N VAL A 118 15.67 11.71 17.38
CA VAL A 118 14.51 11.94 16.52
C VAL A 118 13.34 12.43 17.37
N ASP A 119 12.90 13.65 17.09
CA ASP A 119 11.72 14.27 17.70
C ASP A 119 10.48 14.03 16.82
N GLN A 120 9.46 13.40 17.40
CA GLN A 120 8.14 13.23 16.77
C GLN A 120 7.11 14.26 17.27
N THR A 121 7.43 15.04 18.30
CA THR A 121 6.47 15.97 18.92
C THR A 121 6.06 17.08 17.95
N TRP A 122 7.00 17.59 17.15
CA TRP A 122 6.67 18.53 16.08
C TRP A 122 5.68 17.95 15.07
N TRP A 123 5.85 16.68 14.70
CA TRP A 123 4.95 16.05 13.75
C TRP A 123 3.55 15.84 14.33
N ARG A 124 3.47 15.36 15.58
CA ARG A 124 2.20 15.20 16.30
C ARG A 124 1.44 16.51 16.45
N SER A 125 2.15 17.63 16.65
CA SER A 125 1.51 18.95 16.70
C SER A 125 0.95 19.43 15.35
N GLN A 126 1.25 18.73 14.25
CA GLN A 126 0.60 18.95 12.95
C GLN A 126 -0.75 18.23 12.82
N ALA A 127 -1.21 17.51 13.84
CA ALA A 127 -2.54 16.90 13.84
C ALA A 127 -3.62 17.97 13.60
N ARG A 128 -4.54 17.65 12.69
CA ARG A 128 -5.64 18.52 12.29
C ARG A 128 -6.91 17.69 12.22
N ASP A 129 -8.02 18.31 12.57
CA ASP A 129 -9.34 17.70 12.38
C ASP A 129 -9.63 17.54 10.90
N VAL A 130 -9.97 16.32 10.50
CA VAL A 130 -10.41 16.01 9.15
C VAL A 130 -11.93 15.98 9.15
N ALA A 131 -12.56 16.99 8.57
CA ALA A 131 -14.01 17.04 8.44
C ALA A 131 -14.56 15.95 7.50
N THR A 132 -13.74 15.48 6.55
CA THR A 132 -14.14 14.45 5.58
C THR A 132 -12.92 13.62 5.17
N HIS A 133 -12.91 12.34 5.53
CA HIS A 133 -11.87 11.42 5.09
C HIS A 133 -12.12 10.98 3.64
N LEU A 134 -11.06 10.91 2.86
CA LEU A 134 -11.13 10.44 1.47
C LEU A 134 -11.69 9.02 1.40
N PRO A 135 -12.51 8.69 0.38
CA PRO A 135 -12.90 7.31 0.14
C PRO A 135 -11.68 6.39 0.12
N GLY A 136 -11.72 5.33 0.94
CA GLY A 136 -10.62 4.36 1.05
C GLY A 136 -9.51 4.68 2.03
N CYS A 137 -9.51 5.87 2.62
CA CYS A 137 -8.76 6.08 3.86
C CYS A 137 -9.31 5.11 4.93
N TRP A 138 -8.41 4.54 5.72
CA TRP A 138 -8.77 3.62 6.80
C TRP A 138 -9.70 4.25 7.88
N ARG A 139 -9.69 5.57 8.05
CA ARG A 139 -10.65 6.32 8.91
C ARG A 139 -11.95 6.71 8.21
N SER A 140 -12.04 6.54 6.88
CA SER A 140 -13.24 6.90 6.15
C SER A 140 -14.36 5.91 6.41
N PRO A 141 -15.58 6.39 6.75
CA PRO A 141 -16.76 5.52 6.76
C PRO A 141 -17.12 5.07 5.33
N VAL A 142 -16.67 5.83 4.32
CA VAL A 142 -16.77 5.47 2.92
C VAL A 142 -15.55 4.62 2.58
N ARG A 143 -15.72 3.29 2.66
CA ARG A 143 -14.75 2.37 2.05
C ARG A 143 -14.55 2.82 0.61
N ARG A 144 -13.30 2.87 0.13
CA ARG A 144 -13.05 2.96 -1.33
C ARG A 144 -13.94 1.87 -1.88
N ALA A 145 -14.85 2.22 -2.79
CA ALA A 145 -15.16 1.27 -3.82
C ALA A 145 -13.78 1.01 -4.40
N TRP A 146 -13.14 -0.07 -3.97
CA TRP A 146 -12.09 -0.65 -4.75
C TRP A 146 -12.73 -0.67 -6.13
N ASN A 147 -12.13 -0.01 -7.11
CA ASN A 147 -12.48 -0.28 -8.49
C ASN A 147 -11.98 -1.70 -8.81
N LEU A 148 -12.40 -2.68 -7.99
CA LEU A 148 -12.58 -4.02 -8.45
C LEU A 148 -13.47 -3.86 -9.66
N PRO A 149 -13.02 -4.34 -10.82
CA PRO A 149 -13.84 -4.27 -11.99
C PRO A 149 -15.19 -4.88 -11.64
N ARG A 150 -16.29 -4.21 -12.02
CA ARG A 150 -17.67 -4.68 -11.74
C ARG A 150 -17.92 -6.10 -12.27
N PHE A 151 -17.02 -6.55 -13.12
CA PHE A 151 -16.94 -7.85 -13.74
C PHE A 151 -15.51 -8.35 -13.53
N ALA A 152 -15.34 -9.54 -12.96
CA ALA A 152 -14.06 -10.24 -12.97
C ALA A 152 -14.22 -11.44 -13.90
N ASP A 153 -13.35 -11.55 -14.90
CA ASP A 153 -13.28 -12.74 -15.73
C ASP A 153 -12.66 -13.86 -14.90
N ILE A 154 -13.38 -14.98 -14.77
CA ILE A 154 -12.89 -16.13 -14.01
C ILE A 154 -12.07 -17.00 -14.96
N TRP A 155 -10.85 -17.33 -14.56
CA TRP A 155 -9.96 -18.20 -15.31
C TRP A 155 -9.64 -19.45 -14.49
N VAL A 156 -9.93 -20.63 -15.02
CA VAL A 156 -9.56 -21.90 -14.38
C VAL A 156 -8.26 -22.39 -15.00
N ASP A 157 -7.18 -22.41 -14.22
CA ASP A 157 -5.84 -22.85 -14.69
C ASP A 157 -5.37 -22.09 -15.95
N GLY A 158 -5.58 -20.76 -15.97
CA GLY A 158 -5.21 -19.91 -17.11
C GLY A 158 -6.11 -20.04 -18.34
N VAL A 159 -7.33 -20.59 -18.21
CA VAL A 159 -8.34 -20.67 -19.28
C VAL A 159 -9.62 -19.90 -18.90
N PRO A 160 -10.21 -19.05 -19.77
CA PRO A 160 -11.46 -18.36 -19.47
C PRO A 160 -12.59 -19.33 -19.15
N ALA A 161 -13.44 -19.03 -18.18
CA ALA A 161 -14.54 -19.92 -17.76
C ALA A 161 -15.46 -20.34 -18.92
N GLY A 162 -15.66 -19.47 -19.92
CA GLY A 162 -16.41 -19.80 -21.14
C GLY A 162 -15.73 -20.84 -22.05
N ASP A 163 -14.40 -20.90 -22.02
CA ASP A 163 -13.57 -21.77 -22.85
C ASP A 163 -13.18 -23.08 -22.16
N VAL A 164 -13.37 -23.18 -20.85
CA VAL A 164 -13.15 -24.40 -20.06
C VAL A 164 -13.94 -25.59 -20.63
N ALA A 165 -15.17 -25.37 -21.09
CA ALA A 165 -15.97 -26.41 -21.72
C ALA A 165 -15.38 -26.90 -23.06
N THR A 166 -14.79 -25.99 -23.83
CA THR A 166 -14.09 -26.29 -25.10
C THR A 166 -12.80 -27.06 -24.83
N MET A 167 -12.00 -26.62 -23.86
CA MET A 167 -10.78 -27.31 -23.42
C MET A 167 -11.06 -28.72 -22.88
N ALA A 168 -12.11 -28.89 -22.07
CA ALA A 168 -12.51 -30.20 -21.57
C ALA A 168 -12.90 -31.17 -22.71
N ARG A 169 -13.59 -30.67 -23.76
CA ARG A 169 -13.92 -31.46 -24.96
C ARG A 169 -12.67 -31.85 -25.74
N LEU A 170 -11.74 -30.92 -25.95
CA LEU A 170 -10.49 -31.17 -26.66
C LEU A 170 -9.64 -32.21 -25.92
N ARG A 171 -9.48 -32.11 -24.60
CA ARG A 171 -8.68 -33.08 -23.82
C ARG A 171 -9.31 -34.47 -23.77
N ARG A 172 -10.64 -34.57 -23.70
CA ARG A 172 -11.35 -35.85 -23.83
C ARG A 172 -11.13 -36.50 -25.19
N LEU A 173 -11.09 -35.70 -26.26
CA LEU A 173 -10.68 -36.16 -27.60
C LEU A 173 -9.24 -36.68 -27.63
N PHE A 174 -8.36 -36.14 -26.78
CA PHE A 174 -6.97 -36.57 -26.61
C PHE A 174 -6.75 -37.60 -25.48
N GLY A 175 -7.82 -38.17 -24.91
CA GLY A 175 -7.71 -39.24 -23.90
C GLY A 175 -7.21 -38.80 -22.51
N ALA A 176 -7.26 -37.50 -22.21
CA ALA A 176 -6.93 -36.96 -20.89
C ALA A 176 -8.21 -36.54 -20.16
N ASP A 177 -8.59 -37.29 -19.12
CA ASP A 177 -9.79 -36.99 -18.32
C ASP A 177 -9.52 -36.01 -17.18
N TRP A 178 -10.51 -35.18 -16.91
CA TRP A 178 -10.55 -34.25 -15.77
C TRP A 178 -11.76 -34.61 -14.88
N LEU A 179 -11.58 -34.60 -13.55
CA LEU A 179 -12.62 -34.91 -12.56
C LEU A 179 -13.57 -33.71 -12.34
N PHE A 180 -14.38 -33.39 -13.34
CA PHE A 180 -15.18 -32.14 -13.36
C PHE A 180 -16.49 -32.14 -12.56
N SER A 181 -16.95 -33.29 -12.07
CA SER A 181 -18.20 -33.36 -11.30
C SER A 181 -18.13 -32.48 -10.04
N GLY A 182 -16.98 -32.43 -9.37
CA GLY A 182 -16.79 -31.58 -8.20
C GLY A 182 -16.67 -30.08 -8.51
N LEU A 183 -16.19 -29.71 -9.71
CA LEU A 183 -15.91 -28.31 -10.03
C LEU A 183 -17.18 -27.54 -10.35
N ARG A 184 -18.15 -28.15 -11.05
CA ARG A 184 -19.44 -27.49 -11.34
C ARG A 184 -20.25 -27.22 -10.07
N ASP A 185 -20.28 -28.18 -9.14
CA ASP A 185 -20.94 -28.02 -7.85
C ASP A 185 -20.19 -27.03 -6.95
N ARG A 186 -18.85 -27.02 -7.00
CA ARG A 186 -18.02 -26.01 -6.31
C ARG A 186 -18.16 -24.61 -6.87
N ILE A 187 -18.36 -24.46 -8.18
CA ILE A 187 -18.66 -23.17 -8.82
C ILE A 187 -20.09 -22.76 -8.46
N ALA A 188 -21.08 -23.64 -8.60
CA ALA A 188 -22.48 -23.34 -8.30
C ALA A 188 -22.77 -23.06 -6.81
N GLY A 189 -21.98 -23.63 -5.90
CA GLY A 189 -22.05 -23.37 -4.46
C GLY A 189 -21.34 -22.10 -3.99
N GLN A 190 -20.74 -21.31 -4.90
CA GLN A 190 -20.08 -20.07 -4.52
C GLN A 190 -21.12 -18.97 -4.23
N PRO A 191 -20.86 -18.10 -3.25
CA PRO A 191 -21.56 -16.83 -3.18
C PRO A 191 -21.06 -15.97 -4.36
N PHE A 192 -21.66 -16.11 -5.54
CA PHE A 192 -21.55 -15.11 -6.60
C PHE A 192 -22.34 -13.88 -6.21
N LEU A 193 -21.92 -13.22 -5.13
CA LEU A 193 -22.27 -11.83 -4.92
C LEU A 193 -21.30 -11.05 -5.79
N ALA A 194 -21.85 -10.55 -6.89
CA ALA A 194 -21.30 -9.40 -7.59
C ALA A 194 -20.73 -8.43 -6.53
N VAL A 195 -19.47 -8.05 -6.68
CA VAL A 195 -18.80 -7.13 -5.76
C VAL A 195 -19.45 -5.76 -5.94
N THR A 196 -20.57 -5.57 -5.27
CA THR A 196 -21.22 -4.28 -5.10
C THR A 196 -21.24 -3.86 -3.63
N ALA A 197 -20.79 -4.71 -2.68
CA ALA A 197 -20.76 -4.35 -1.25
C ALA A 197 -19.78 -5.12 -0.33
N GLY A 198 -18.96 -6.08 -0.83
CA GLY A 198 -18.16 -6.97 0.03
C GLY A 198 -16.70 -6.57 0.19
N ASP A 199 -16.15 -6.82 1.39
CA ASP A 199 -14.73 -6.66 1.73
C ASP A 199 -13.86 -7.71 1.00
N PRO A 200 -12.88 -7.32 0.17
CA PRO A 200 -11.98 -8.27 -0.50
C PRO A 200 -11.20 -9.16 0.48
N ALA A 201 -10.98 -8.70 1.72
CA ALA A 201 -10.33 -9.48 2.76
C ALA A 201 -11.17 -10.66 3.27
N GLU A 202 -12.50 -10.63 3.10
CA GLU A 202 -13.35 -11.80 3.38
C GLU A 202 -13.22 -12.87 2.30
N PHE A 203 -13.01 -12.49 1.04
CA PHE A 203 -12.80 -13.42 -0.07
C PHE A 203 -11.52 -14.23 0.11
N ASN A 204 -10.48 -13.62 0.68
CA ASN A 204 -9.20 -14.27 1.02
C ASN A 204 -9.32 -15.38 2.09
N ARG A 205 -10.44 -15.48 2.82
CA ARG A 205 -10.64 -16.50 3.88
C ARG A 205 -11.24 -17.81 3.36
N VAL A 206 -11.67 -17.87 2.10
CA VAL A 206 -12.25 -19.08 1.50
C VAL A 206 -11.14 -19.82 0.75
N THR A 207 -10.60 -20.88 1.36
CA THR A 207 -9.21 -21.34 1.15
C THR A 207 -8.92 -22.19 -0.09
N ASP A 208 -9.91 -22.59 -0.90
CA ASP A 208 -9.68 -23.70 -1.84
C ASP A 208 -9.68 -23.30 -3.33
N LEU A 209 -9.89 -22.03 -3.63
CA LEU A 209 -10.05 -21.51 -5.00
C LEU A 209 -9.06 -20.40 -5.36
N ARG A 210 -8.26 -19.96 -4.38
CA ARG A 210 -7.35 -18.82 -4.47
C ARG A 210 -6.32 -18.95 -5.60
N ASP A 211 -5.86 -20.15 -5.89
CA ASP A 211 -4.88 -20.43 -6.95
C ASP A 211 -5.48 -20.34 -8.37
N TYR A 212 -6.80 -20.24 -8.48
CA TYR A 212 -7.54 -20.28 -9.75
C TYR A 212 -8.37 -19.01 -9.97
N LEU A 213 -8.00 -17.90 -9.33
CA LEU A 213 -8.70 -16.62 -9.46
C LEU A 213 -7.73 -15.59 -10.03
N PHE A 214 -8.12 -15.03 -11.17
CA PHE A 214 -7.38 -14.02 -11.90
C PHE A 214 -8.32 -12.88 -12.25
N TYR A 215 -7.78 -11.68 -12.46
CA TYR A 215 -8.50 -10.56 -13.05
C TYR A 215 -7.71 -9.98 -14.22
N ASP A 216 -8.44 -9.48 -15.20
CA ASP A 216 -7.87 -8.88 -16.41
C ASP A 216 -7.41 -7.44 -16.13
N THR A 217 -6.23 -7.09 -16.64
CA THR A 217 -5.64 -5.76 -16.52
C THR A 217 -5.03 -5.35 -17.86
N PRO A 218 -4.76 -4.05 -18.10
CA PRO A 218 -4.08 -3.60 -19.31
C PRO A 218 -2.73 -4.29 -19.57
N ASP A 219 -2.08 -4.78 -18.50
CA ASP A 219 -0.77 -5.42 -18.54
C ASP A 219 -0.85 -6.98 -18.53
N GLY A 220 -2.06 -7.54 -18.56
CA GLY A 220 -2.33 -8.98 -18.59
C GLY A 220 -3.08 -9.51 -17.36
N LEU A 221 -3.18 -10.83 -17.24
CA LEU A 221 -3.90 -11.49 -16.15
C LEU A 221 -3.09 -11.45 -14.85
N LEU A 222 -3.68 -10.89 -13.80
CA LEU A 222 -3.10 -10.88 -12.46
C LEU A 222 -3.86 -11.82 -11.54
N SER A 223 -3.12 -12.62 -10.76
CA SER A 223 -3.69 -13.51 -9.75
C SER A 223 -4.28 -12.70 -8.59
N VAL A 224 -5.41 -13.15 -8.03
CA VAL A 224 -5.98 -12.62 -6.77
C VAL A 224 -5.15 -13.16 -5.59
N LYS A 225 -3.88 -12.80 -5.54
CA LYS A 225 -3.04 -12.98 -4.35
C LYS A 225 -2.89 -11.61 -3.69
N PRO A 226 -3.10 -11.46 -2.37
CA PRO A 226 -2.40 -10.42 -1.66
C PRO A 226 -0.90 -10.69 -1.82
N ASP A 227 -0.15 -9.69 -2.29
CA ASP A 227 1.31 -9.73 -2.28
C ASP A 227 1.79 -10.14 -0.89
N ALA A 228 2.66 -11.15 -0.87
CA ALA A 228 3.23 -11.76 0.33
C ALA A 228 3.83 -10.72 1.28
#